data_AF-A0A5N8VD24-F1
#
_entry.id   AF-A0A5N8VD24-F1
#
_cell.length_a   1.000
_cell.length_b   1.000
_cell.length_c   1.000
_cell.angle_alpha   90.00
_cell.angle_beta   90.00
_cell.angle_gamma   90.00
#
_symmetry.space_group_name_H-M   'P 1'
#
loop_
_entity.id
_entity.type
_entity.pdbx_description
1 polymer ?
#
loop_
_entity_poly.entity_id
_entity_poly.type
_entity_poly.pdbx_seq_one_letter_code
_entity_poly.pdbx_strand_id
1 'polypeptide(L)'
;MQATVSDSTPAPIRDFTGFEIERGEAGTDTWSVVLHQGYNPRLGVATATVCDPLPTDGHTYEYRARSYDAAGNYSPYSEIRAMTMSAG
;
A
#
# COMPACT_ATOMS: atom_id res chain seq x y z
N MET A 1 -3.05 10.79 7.47
CA MET A 1 -3.20 9.35 7.75
C MET A 1 -1.89 8.64 7.40
N GLN A 2 -1.57 7.51 8.01
CA GLN A 2 -0.39 6.71 7.66
C GLN A 2 -0.82 5.28 7.35
N ALA A 3 -0.37 4.75 6.22
CA ALA A 3 -0.52 3.34 5.86
C ALA A 3 0.87 2.72 5.64
N THR A 4 1.07 1.54 6.21
CA THR A 4 2.34 0.81 6.12
C THR A 4 2.08 -0.61 5.66
N VAL A 5 2.86 -1.06 4.67
CA VAL A 5 2.95 -2.45 4.25
C VAL A 5 4.33 -2.98 4.58
N SER A 6 4.38 -4.21 5.08
CA SER A 6 5.63 -4.91 5.37
C SER A 6 5.54 -6.35 4.91
N ASP A 7 6.63 -6.85 4.35
CA ASP A 7 6.80 -8.26 4.04
C ASP A 7 8.09 -8.74 4.72
N SER A 8 8.05 -9.92 5.31
CA SER A 8 9.16 -10.54 6.05
C SER A 8 9.76 -11.76 5.34
N THR A 9 9.33 -12.07 4.12
CA THR A 9 9.90 -13.12 3.27
C THR A 9 11.42 -12.96 3.19
N PRO A 10 12.21 -14.00 3.52
CA PRO A 10 13.66 -13.92 3.48
C PRO A 10 14.16 -13.47 2.11
N ALA A 11 15.12 -12.55 2.10
CA ALA A 11 15.75 -12.02 0.89
C ALA A 11 16.14 -13.07 -0.17
N PRO A 12 16.63 -14.28 0.17
CA PRO A 12 16.99 -15.30 -0.83
C PRO A 12 15.81 -15.85 -1.65
N ILE A 13 14.58 -15.76 -1.14
CA ILE A 13 13.38 -16.27 -1.82
C ILE A 13 12.38 -15.16 -2.18
N ARG A 14 12.78 -13.89 -2.00
CA ARG A 14 11.96 -12.73 -2.33
C ARG A 14 12.14 -12.36 -3.81
N ASP A 15 11.05 -12.41 -4.56
CA ASP A 15 11.01 -12.22 -6.02
C ASP A 15 10.40 -10.87 -6.46
N PHE A 16 9.80 -10.11 -5.53
CA PHE A 16 9.31 -8.76 -5.81
C PHE A 16 10.37 -7.68 -5.57
N THR A 17 10.20 -6.55 -6.25
CA THR A 17 11.11 -5.39 -6.24
C THR A 17 10.48 -4.12 -5.72
N GLY A 18 9.23 -4.14 -5.30
CA GLY A 18 8.61 -2.97 -4.67
C GLY A 18 7.18 -3.22 -4.21
N PHE A 19 6.60 -2.18 -3.62
CA PHE A 19 5.20 -2.14 -3.21
C PHE A 19 4.45 -1.00 -3.86
N GLU A 20 3.19 -1.25 -4.11
CA GLU A 20 2.21 -0.23 -4.45
C GLU A 20 1.14 -0.19 -3.37
N ILE A 21 0.77 1.01 -2.92
CA ILE A 21 -0.37 1.25 -2.05
C ILE A 21 -1.39 2.06 -2.84
N GLU A 22 -2.62 1.58 -2.85
CA GLU A 22 -3.76 2.25 -3.44
C GLU A 22 -4.74 2.70 -2.35
N ARG A 23 -5.41 3.81 -2.60
CA ARG A 23 -6.49 4.35 -1.78
C ARG A 23 -7.78 4.47 -2.59
N GLY A 24 -8.89 4.06 -2.00
CA GLY A 24 -10.25 4.35 -2.47
C GLY A 24 -11.07 5.03 -1.39
N GLU A 25 -12.15 5.70 -1.77
CA GLU A 25 -13.19 6.11 -0.82
C GLU A 25 -14.16 4.94 -0.62
N ALA A 26 -14.52 4.63 0.62
CA ALA A 26 -15.37 3.48 0.93
C ALA A 26 -16.72 3.56 0.20
N GLY A 27 -17.13 2.45 -0.40
CA GLY A 27 -18.34 2.38 -1.22
C GLY A 27 -18.15 2.87 -2.66
N THR A 28 -16.93 3.22 -3.05
CA THR A 28 -16.56 3.45 -4.45
C THR A 28 -15.64 2.34 -4.94
N ASP A 29 -15.76 1.97 -6.23
CA ASP A 29 -14.80 1.07 -6.89
C ASP A 29 -13.61 1.84 -7.52
N THR A 30 -13.39 3.08 -7.07
CA THR A 30 -12.35 3.95 -7.62
C THR A 30 -11.13 3.94 -6.72
N TRP A 31 -10.02 3.43 -7.25
CA TRP A 31 -8.74 3.34 -6.55
C TRP A 31 -7.71 4.25 -7.21
N SER A 32 -6.91 4.94 -6.39
CA SER A 32 -5.79 5.77 -6.82
C SER A 32 -4.51 5.29 -6.18
N VAL A 33 -3.44 5.18 -6.95
CA VAL A 33 -2.11 4.87 -6.42
C VAL A 33 -1.62 6.06 -5.59
N VAL A 34 -1.39 5.83 -4.29
CA VAL A 34 -0.86 6.83 -3.35
C VAL A 34 0.61 6.60 -3.03
N LEU A 35 1.13 5.39 -3.32
CA LEU A 35 2.55 5.07 -3.21
C LEU A 35 2.93 4.03 -4.26
N HIS A 36 4.05 4.26 -4.96
CA HIS A 36 4.72 3.26 -5.78
C HIS A 36 6.21 3.31 -5.44
N GLN A 37 6.68 2.37 -4.63
CA GLN A 37 8.01 2.42 -4.02
C GLN A 37 8.82 1.15 -4.33
N GLY A 38 9.97 1.36 -4.98
CA GLY A 38 10.95 0.32 -5.22
C GLY A 38 11.73 -0.05 -3.95
N TYR A 39 12.16 -1.30 -3.90
CA TYR A 39 12.94 -1.91 -2.84
C TYR A 39 14.09 -2.73 -3.43
N ASN A 40 15.22 -2.79 -2.73
CA ASN A 40 16.24 -3.78 -3.05
C ASN A 40 15.93 -5.09 -2.31
N PRO A 41 15.48 -6.17 -3.00
CA PRO A 41 15.03 -7.41 -2.37
C PRO A 41 16.07 -8.10 -1.50
N ARG A 42 17.35 -7.70 -1.62
CA ARG A 42 18.48 -8.25 -0.85
C ARG A 42 18.72 -7.54 0.48
N LEU A 43 18.10 -6.39 0.71
CA LEU A 43 18.05 -5.76 2.03
C LEU A 43 16.97 -6.49 2.85
N GLY A 44 16.97 -6.34 4.18
CA GLY A 44 16.18 -7.18 5.12
C GLY A 44 14.64 -7.17 4.94
N VAL A 45 13.91 -6.70 5.95
CA VAL A 45 12.45 -6.61 5.85
C VAL A 45 12.10 -5.52 4.81
N ALA A 46 11.21 -5.84 3.87
CA ALA A 46 10.71 -4.84 2.93
C ALA A 46 9.56 -4.12 3.61
N THR A 47 9.63 -2.79 3.68
CA THR A 47 8.59 -1.98 4.31
C THR A 47 8.42 -0.72 3.49
N ALA A 48 7.17 -0.35 3.25
CA ALA A 48 6.81 0.88 2.58
C ALA A 48 5.72 1.59 3.38
N THR A 49 5.84 2.90 3.49
CA THR A 49 4.92 3.73 4.26
C THR A 49 4.52 4.92 3.41
N VAL A 50 3.22 5.21 3.38
CA VAL A 50 2.67 6.44 2.84
C VAL A 50 2.10 7.28 3.97
N CYS A 51 2.46 8.56 3.97
CA CYS A 51 1.80 9.59 4.76
C CYS A 51 0.83 10.30 3.82
N ASP A 52 -0.46 9.96 3.95
CA ASP A 52 -1.51 10.47 3.09
C ASP A 52 -2.21 11.68 3.73
N PRO A 53 -2.04 12.90 3.19
CA PRO A 53 -2.73 14.09 3.69
C PRO A 53 -4.20 14.03 3.27
N LEU A 54 -5.03 13.48 4.15
CA LEU A 54 -6.47 13.38 3.95
C LEU A 54 -7.21 14.54 4.64
N PRO A 55 -8.30 15.03 4.04
CA PRO A 55 -9.20 16.01 4.66
C PRO A 55 -9.93 15.45 5.88
N THR A 56 -10.35 16.34 6.78
CA THR A 56 -11.19 16.04 7.96
C THR A 56 -12.67 16.26 7.63
N ASP A 57 -13.22 15.39 6.78
CA ASP A 57 -14.54 15.53 6.17
C ASP A 57 -15.56 14.45 6.60
N GLY A 58 -15.16 13.54 7.49
CA GLY A 58 -16.03 12.45 7.92
C GLY A 58 -16.02 11.22 7.00
N HIS A 59 -15.31 11.27 5.86
CA HIS A 59 -15.28 10.16 4.92
C HIS A 59 -14.41 9.00 5.41
N THR A 60 -14.74 7.80 4.95
CA THR A 60 -13.94 6.60 5.17
C THR A 60 -13.09 6.32 3.95
N TYR A 61 -11.78 6.22 4.15
CA TYR A 61 -10.83 5.87 3.12
C TYR A 61 -10.32 4.46 3.34
N GLU A 62 -10.26 3.69 2.26
CA GLU A 62 -9.83 2.31 2.20
C GLU A 62 -8.48 2.22 1.52
N TYR A 63 -7.61 1.33 2.02
CA TYR A 63 -6.27 1.11 1.51
C TYR A 63 -6.06 -0.36 1.25
N ARG A 64 -5.40 -0.65 0.13
CA ARG A 64 -4.91 -1.98 -0.22
C ARG A 64 -3.51 -1.86 -0.79
N ALA A 65 -2.71 -2.90 -0.62
CA ALA A 65 -1.35 -2.94 -1.13
C ALA A 65 -1.13 -4.18 -1.99
N ARG A 66 -0.12 -4.12 -2.85
CA ARG A 66 0.37 -5.25 -3.63
C ARG A 66 1.86 -5.10 -3.88
N SER A 67 2.56 -6.21 -4.08
CA SER A 67 3.95 -6.18 -4.52
C SER A 67 4.03 -6.22 -6.04
N TYR A 68 5.15 -5.76 -6.58
CA TYR A 68 5.47 -5.88 -8.00
C TYR A 68 6.92 -6.32 -8.22
N ASP A 69 7.16 -7.10 -9.27
CA ASP A 69 8.51 -7.52 -9.68
C ASP A 69 9.13 -6.61 -10.76
N ALA A 70 10.38 -6.86 -11.11
CA ALA A 70 11.11 -6.07 -12.12
C ALA A 70 10.53 -6.20 -13.54
N ALA A 71 9.74 -7.25 -13.80
CA ALA A 71 9.05 -7.46 -15.07
C ALA A 71 7.70 -6.73 -15.12
N GLY A 72 7.26 -6.12 -14.00
CA GLY A 72 5.99 -5.42 -13.90
C GLY A 72 4.80 -6.35 -13.58
N ASN A 73 5.05 -7.58 -13.13
CA ASN A 73 3.99 -8.45 -12.63
C ASN A 73 3.58 -8.00 -11.22
N TYR A 74 2.28 -7.98 -10.98
CA TYR A 74 1.70 -7.61 -9.69
C TYR A 74 1.14 -8.82 -8.95
N SER A 75 1.33 -8.85 -7.64
CA SER A 75 0.65 -9.80 -6.76
C SER A 75 -0.85 -9.53 -6.70
N PRO A 76 -1.65 -10.49 -6.18
CA PRO A 76 -2.96 -10.16 -5.62
C PRO A 76 -2.86 -9.04 -4.58
N TYR A 77 -3.95 -8.30 -4.41
CA TYR A 77 -4.04 -7.27 -3.37
C TYR A 77 -4.09 -7.90 -1.97
N SER A 78 -3.59 -7.16 -0.99
CA SER A 78 -3.79 -7.41 0.43
C SER A 78 -5.26 -7.28 0.82
N GLU A 79 -5.57 -7.67 2.06
CA GLU A 79 -6.82 -7.25 2.71
C GLU A 79 -6.95 -5.73 2.72
N ILE A 80 -8.19 -5.26 2.61
CA ILE A 80 -8.51 -3.84 2.67
C ILE A 80 -8.46 -3.38 4.13
N ARG A 81 -7.80 -2.24 4.38
CA ARG A 81 -7.82 -1.54 5.66
C ARG A 81 -8.54 -0.21 5.50
N ALA A 82 -9.54 0.03 6.35
CA ALA A 82 -10.34 1.25 6.32
C ALA A 82 -10.00 2.19 7.48
N MET A 83 -10.12 3.49 7.25
CA MET A 83 -9.99 4.52 8.27
C MET A 83 -10.97 5.66 8.01
N THR A 84 -11.76 6.00 9.02
CA THR A 84 -12.68 7.14 8.99
C THR A 84 -12.00 8.39 9.52
N MET A 85 -12.02 9.47 8.73
CA MET A 85 -11.50 10.77 9.13
C MET A 85 -12.53 11.48 10.02
N SER A 86 -12.08 12.19 11.05
CA SER A 86 -12.99 13.03 11.84
C SER A 86 -13.54 14.17 10.97
N ALA A 87 -14.83 14.49 11.13
CA ALA A 87 -15.36 15.75 10.61
C ALA A 87 -14.87 16.90 11.50
N GLY A 88 -14.30 17.94 10.90
CA GLY A 88 -13.84 19.15 11.60
C GLY A 88 -14.95 20.02 12.15
#